data_AF-A0A960J3U7-F1
#
_entry.id   AF-A0A960J3U7-F1
#
_cell.length_a   1.000
_cell.length_b   1.000
_cell.length_c   1.000
_cell.angle_alpha   90.00
_cell.angle_beta   90.00
_cell.angle_gamma   90.00
#
_symmetry.space_group_name_H-M   'P 1'
#
loop_
_entity.id
_entity.type
_entity.pdbx_description
1 polymer ?
#
loop_
_entity_poly.entity_id
_entity_poly.type
_entity_poly.pdbx_seq_one_letter_code
_entity_poly.pdbx_strand_id
1 'polypeptide(L)'
;MEGRQAVRELLLAGRRRPLEVLFQSGLDDAPILDDIIDLADEAKVPLRELSRGKFESVARTESSQGVIAHAQPVPEHDLDDLARGP
;
A
#
# COMPACT_ATOMS: atom_id res chain seq x y z
N MET A 1 -0.72 2.80 4.95
CA MET A 1 -1.70 1.71 4.69
C MET A 1 -0.96 0.42 4.91
N GLU A 2 -1.58 -0.56 5.53
CA GLU A 2 -0.95 -1.83 5.88
C GLU A 2 -1.87 -2.98 5.45
N GLY A 3 -1.30 -4.10 5.01
CA GLY A 3 -2.07 -5.24 4.49
C GLY A 3 -2.07 -5.31 2.96
N ARG A 4 -2.06 -6.53 2.43
CA ARG A 4 -1.93 -6.78 0.98
C ARG A 4 -3.07 -6.13 0.18
N GLN A 5 -4.32 -6.38 0.58
CA GLN A 5 -5.51 -5.80 -0.07
C GLN A 5 -5.53 -4.27 0.05
N ALA A 6 -5.29 -3.72 1.25
CA ALA A 6 -5.33 -2.26 1.43
C ALA A 6 -4.28 -1.53 0.57
N VAL A 7 -3.09 -2.12 0.40
CA VAL A 7 -2.02 -1.58 -0.44
C VAL A 7 -2.34 -1.72 -1.93
N ARG A 8 -2.86 -2.88 -2.35
CA ARG A 8 -3.32 -3.11 -3.71
C ARG A 8 -4.41 -2.11 -4.12
N GLU A 9 -5.43 -1.95 -3.31
CA GLU A 9 -6.56 -1.04 -3.59
C GLU A 9 -6.09 0.42 -3.61
N LEU A 10 -5.11 0.78 -2.78
CA LEU A 10 -4.50 2.10 -2.81
C LEU A 10 -3.82 2.38 -4.16
N LEU A 11 -3.03 1.42 -4.66
CA LEU A 11 -2.33 1.55 -5.94
C LEU A 11 -3.33 1.58 -7.11
N LEU A 12 -4.28 0.65 -7.12
CA LEU A 12 -5.31 0.53 -8.16
C LEU A 12 -6.18 1.78 -8.26
N ALA A 13 -6.52 2.41 -7.13
CA ALA A 13 -7.37 3.60 -7.13
C ALA A 13 -6.70 4.82 -7.77
N GLY A 14 -5.35 4.90 -7.80
CA GLY A 14 -4.59 5.97 -8.46
C GLY A 14 -4.76 7.39 -7.90
N ARG A 15 -5.76 7.63 -7.05
CA ARG A 15 -6.14 8.93 -6.47
C ARG A 15 -5.17 9.46 -5.41
N ARG A 16 -4.31 8.59 -4.88
CA ARG A 16 -3.33 8.93 -3.84
C ARG A 16 -2.05 8.15 -4.06
N ARG A 17 -1.03 8.83 -4.58
CA ARG A 17 0.24 8.20 -4.92
C ARG A 17 1.05 7.86 -3.67
N PRO A 18 1.38 6.58 -3.41
CA PRO A 18 2.31 6.22 -2.35
C PRO A 18 3.72 6.72 -2.66
N LEU A 19 4.48 7.02 -1.60
CA LEU A 19 5.89 7.39 -1.67
C LEU A 19 6.78 6.16 -1.86
N GLU A 20 6.42 5.05 -1.21
CA GLU A 20 7.09 3.75 -1.31
C GLU A 20 6.14 2.63 -0.86
N VAL A 21 6.41 1.42 -1.32
CA VAL A 21 5.83 0.18 -0.79
C VAL A 21 6.95 -0.67 -0.20
N LEU A 22 6.73 -1.13 1.03
CA LEU A 22 7.64 -1.95 1.82
C LEU A 22 7.08 -3.37 1.89
N PHE A 23 7.94 -4.34 1.57
CA PHE A 23 7.67 -5.76 1.75
C PHE A 23 8.52 -6.33 2.88
N GLN A 24 7.94 -7.22 3.66
CA GLN A 24 8.70 -8.06 4.56
C GLN A 24 9.45 -9.13 3.75
N SER A 25 10.70 -9.39 4.11
CA SER A 25 11.50 -10.45 3.51
C SER A 25 10.96 -11.84 3.83
N GLY A 26 11.07 -12.75 2.86
CA GLY A 26 10.69 -14.16 3.03
C GLY A 26 9.19 -14.38 3.16
N LEU A 27 8.38 -13.56 2.49
CA LEU A 27 6.97 -13.86 2.26
C LEU A 27 6.87 -15.02 1.28
N ASP A 28 5.89 -15.89 1.51
CA ASP A 28 5.54 -16.91 0.53
C ASP A 28 4.96 -16.25 -0.73
N ASP A 29 5.32 -16.82 -1.88
CA ASP A 29 4.80 -16.41 -3.18
C ASP A 29 3.27 -16.46 -3.16
N ALA A 30 2.65 -15.37 -3.61
CA ALA A 30 1.20 -15.26 -3.66
C ALA A 30 0.79 -14.32 -4.81
N PRO A 31 -0.24 -14.66 -5.60
CA PRO A 31 -0.65 -13.84 -6.74
C PRO A 31 -0.95 -12.38 -6.41
N ILE A 32 -1.40 -12.10 -5.18
CA ILE A 32 -1.64 -10.72 -4.73
C ILE A 32 -0.36 -9.91 -4.56
N LEU A 33 0.77 -10.54 -4.23
CA LEU A 33 2.06 -9.85 -4.12
C LEU A 33 2.55 -9.45 -5.50
N ASP A 34 2.39 -10.33 -6.50
CA ASP A 34 2.70 -10.03 -7.90
C ASP A 34 1.86 -8.85 -8.40
N ASP A 35 0.55 -8.86 -8.15
CA ASP A 35 -0.35 -7.76 -8.53
C ASP A 35 0.06 -6.42 -7.87
N ILE A 36 0.49 -6.43 -6.60
CA ILE A 36 1.01 -5.23 -5.93
C ILE A 36 2.30 -4.74 -6.59
N ILE A 37 3.21 -5.65 -6.95
CA ILE A 37 4.48 -5.32 -7.61
C ILE A 37 4.22 -4.67 -8.97
N ASP A 38 3.34 -5.28 -9.78
CA ASP A 38 2.97 -4.80 -11.10
C ASP A 38 2.31 -3.41 -11.02
N LEU A 39 1.33 -3.24 -10.13
CA LEU A 39 0.66 -1.94 -9.91
C LEU A 39 1.62 -0.86 -9.42
N ALA A 40 2.58 -1.21 -8.56
CA ALA A 40 3.57 -0.27 -8.08
C ALA A 40 4.57 0.14 -9.18
N ASP A 41 5.00 -0.79 -10.04
CA ASP A 41 5.83 -0.45 -11.19
C ASP A 41 5.09 0.44 -12.19
N GLU A 42 3.83 0.14 -12.49
CA GLU A 42 2.99 0.97 -13.36
C GLU A 42 2.87 2.40 -12.82
N ALA A 43 2.62 2.54 -11.51
CA ALA A 43 2.54 3.83 -10.82
C ALA A 43 3.91 4.49 -10.53
N LYS A 44 5.01 3.85 -10.93
CA LYS A 44 6.40 4.27 -10.66
C LYS A 44 6.61 4.60 -9.18
N VAL A 45 6.15 3.69 -8.32
CA VAL A 45 6.31 3.76 -6.86
C VAL A 45 7.49 2.85 -6.47
N PRO A 46 8.50 3.37 -5.75
CA PRO A 46 9.62 2.58 -5.28
C PRO A 46 9.18 1.40 -4.40
N LEU A 47 9.75 0.22 -4.69
CA LEU A 47 9.59 -1.00 -3.90
C LEU A 47 10.84 -1.27 -3.07
N ARG A 48 10.65 -1.65 -1.81
CA ARG A 48 11.76 -2.04 -0.92
C ARG A 48 11.41 -3.24 -0.08
N GLU A 49 12.37 -4.13 0.07
CA GLU A 49 12.29 -5.27 0.97
C GLU A 49 13.01 -4.97 2.28
N LEU A 50 12.41 -5.36 3.40
CA LEU A 50 12.93 -5.18 4.75
C LEU A 50 12.99 -6.52 5.47
N SER A 51 14.03 -6.73 6.29
CA SER A 51 14.06 -7.88 7.19
C SER A 51 12.86 -7.87 8.14
N ARG A 52 12.42 -9.05 8.59
CA ARG A 52 11.27 -9.21 9.51
C ARG A 52 11.30 -8.23 10.70
N GLY A 53 12.40 -8.19 11.46
CA GLY A 53 12.48 -7.31 12.63
C GLY A 53 12.44 -5.81 12.28
N LYS A 54 12.98 -5.41 11.13
CA LYS A 54 12.89 -4.03 10.66
C LYS A 54 11.47 -3.70 10.19
N PHE A 55 10.82 -4.63 9.49
CA PHE A 55 9.44 -4.48 9.05
C PHE A 55 8.49 -4.32 10.24
N GLU A 56 8.60 -5.19 11.24
CA GLU A 56 7.83 -5.14 12.50
C GLU A 56 8.05 -3.81 13.25
N SER A 57 9.27 -3.24 13.22
CA SER A 57 9.52 -1.93 13.84
C SER A 57 8.83 -0.74 13.14
N VAL A 58 8.43 -0.89 11.89
CA VAL A 58 7.76 0.16 11.09
C VAL A 58 6.25 -0.06 11.03
N ALA A 59 5.81 -1.32 11.09
CA ALA A 59 4.39 -1.68 11.17
C ALA A 59 3.76 -1.03 12.40
N ARG A 60 2.59 -0.42 12.22
CA ARG A 60 1.81 0.15 13.31
C ARG A 60 0.74 -0.81 13.81
N THR A 61 0.48 -1.88 13.05
CA THR A 61 -0.52 -2.87 13.37
C THR A 61 -0.03 -4.29 13.08
N GLU A 62 -0.64 -5.26 13.76
CA GLU A 62 -0.46 -6.69 13.51
C GLU A 62 -1.12 -7.15 12.20
N SER A 63 -1.90 -6.29 11.54
CA SER A 63 -2.68 -6.61 10.33
C SER A 63 -1.92 -6.33 9.02
N SER A 64 -0.63 -5.98 9.09
CA SER A 64 0.18 -5.61 7.93
C SER A 64 0.38 -6.72 6.91
N GLN A 65 0.24 -8.00 7.29
CA GLN A 65 0.39 -9.17 6.40
C GLN A 65 1.67 -9.15 5.53
N GLY A 66 2.72 -8.47 6.03
CA GLY A 66 4.00 -8.32 5.35
C GLY A 66 4.08 -7.21 4.29
N VAL A 67 3.06 -6.36 4.14
CA VAL A 67 3.07 -5.25 3.17
C VAL A 67 2.61 -3.93 3.79
N ILE A 68 3.37 -2.86 3.57
CA ILE A 68 3.06 -1.50 4.00
C ILE A 68 3.24 -0.55 2.82
N ALA A 69 2.31 0.37 2.62
CA ALA A 69 2.50 1.53 1.73
C ALA A 69 2.53 2.81 2.55
N HIS A 70 3.64 3.54 2.43
CA HIS A 70 3.74 4.92 2.92
C HIS A 70 3.13 5.83 1.87
N ALA A 71 2.09 6.55 2.26
CA ALA A 71 1.37 7.46 1.37
C ALA A 71 1.00 8.72 2.15
N GLN A 72 0.81 9.82 1.41
CA GLN A 72 0.34 11.09 1.97
C GLN A 72 -1.02 10.89 2.67
N PRO A 73 -1.45 11.79 3.57
CA PRO A 73 -2.80 11.73 4.15
C PRO A 73 -3.90 11.59 3.10
N VAL A 74 -5.03 11.00 3.47
CA VAL A 74 -6.20 10.93 2.58
C VAL A 74 -6.66 12.36 2.31
N PRO A 75 -6.88 12.77 1.05
CA PRO A 75 -7.45 14.07 0.75
C PRO A 75 -8.81 14.20 1.45
N GLU A 76 -9.01 15.31 2.16
CA GLU A 76 -10.31 15.63 2.72
C GLU A 76 -11.23 16.08 1.56
N HIS A 77 -12.47 15.60 1.59
CA HIS A 77 -13.52 15.99 0.65
C HIS A 77 -14.68 16.57 1.44
N ASP A 78 -15.28 17.63 0.94
CA ASP A 78 -16.49 18.19 1.56
C ASP A 78 -17.67 17.23 1.33
N LEU A 79 -18.66 17.23 2.23
CA LEU A 79 -19.86 16.40 2.11
C LEU A 79 -20.63 16.74 0.83
N ASP A 80 -20.57 18.00 0.39
CA ASP A 80 -21.16 18.46 -0.86
C ASP A 80 -20.51 17.85 -2.11
N ASP A 81 -19.24 17.42 -2.03
CA ASP A 81 -18.56 16.70 -3.12
C ASP A 81 -19.03 15.24 -3.19
N LEU A 82 -19.31 14.62 -2.05
CA LEU A 82 -19.81 13.25 -1.97
C LEU A 82 -21.27 13.12 -2.43
N ALA A 83 -22.09 14.14 -2.14
CA ALA A 83 -23.51 14.18 -2.49
C ALA A 83 -23.78 14.31 -3.99
N ARG A 84 -22.79 14.73 -4.79
CA ARG A 84 -22.95 14.90 -6.24
C ARG A 84 -22.83 13.60 -7.04
N GLY A 85 -22.31 12.53 -6.43
CA GLY A 85 -22.07 11.27 -7.13
C GLY A 85 -21.11 11.42 -8.33
N PRO A 86 -20.67 10.31 -8.95
CA PRO A 86 -19.95 10.35 -10.21
C PRO A 86 -20.83 10.77 -11.39
#